data_AF-A0A7C3IWZ9-F1
#
_entry.id   AF-A0A7C3IWZ9-F1
#
_cell.length_a   1.000
_cell.length_b   1.000
_cell.length_c   1.000
_cell.angle_alpha   90.00
_cell.angle_beta   90.00
_cell.angle_gamma   90.00
#
_symmetry.space_group_name_H-M   'P 1'
#
loop_
_entity.id
_entity.type
_entity.pdbx_description
1 polymer ?
#
loop_
_entity_poly.entity_id
_entity_poly.type
_entity_poly.pdbx_seq_one_letter_code
_entity_poly.pdbx_strand_id
1 'polypeptide(L)'
;MPGEPEPLFHAADAVVLGRVTALESVTTDSGTFTNVTLSVERSLKAPTENSIVLTELGGDTPVGNRWVFGSPTYFVGERVLLFLHVTRDGALRSLYLGMGKFRVVRASSGREYAVQNLTDSLAWDHRTRRMQRAYSRSYPLEVLWQRLEAVPTRRPRRFHDRLAGNPVRGSVARPRFAFTGPPAVRWFAPDRGETVQFAIDRTGDQTIGPHNSIQAATDALAAWSNAPCSSLRLEAAGEAVPSSFASCDGKSQILFNDPFDDIPDPTDCIGVLGVGGVCGNKGDLLPFAGSSFFEISEGDVVIANGFGACPFWNIPGLAEVVTHELGHAIGLAHSSDDPAERDPLRADATMYYRAHFDYRGAALRDDDRAAVCALYPANRDTTIEVQRAALVLDPQEADGRNRLLVTGTFRVHDPAWQVALDPFFFSVRDGATFLVDADIRPQDWLRNVRGNRFRWRARTALGVVVLDLVQLDPQTYEFTLVARSASIEASQSGSFTLSATLGDASATVPLYLRPRGRALLFP
;
A
#
# COMPACT_ATOMS: atom_id res chain seq x y z
N MET A 1 22.09 -12.98 0.59
CA MET A 1 20.69 -12.53 0.73
C MET A 1 20.53 -11.09 0.20
N PRO A 2 19.62 -10.76 -0.76
CA PRO A 2 19.42 -9.41 -1.32
C PRO A 2 19.67 -8.18 -0.45
N GLY A 3 19.08 -8.11 0.75
CA GLY A 3 19.27 -6.99 1.68
C GLY A 3 20.41 -7.17 2.69
N GLU A 4 21.30 -8.16 2.55
CA GLU A 4 22.50 -8.27 3.39
C GLU A 4 23.56 -7.25 2.98
N PRO A 5 24.34 -6.72 3.93
CA PRO A 5 25.37 -5.73 3.60
C PRO A 5 26.39 -6.21 2.58
N GLU A 6 26.80 -7.48 2.59
CA GLU A 6 27.83 -7.99 1.69
C GLU A 6 27.37 -8.11 0.23
N PRO A 7 26.18 -8.69 -0.10
CA PRO A 7 25.61 -8.60 -1.44
C PRO A 7 25.38 -7.16 -1.92
N LEU A 8 24.85 -6.28 -1.05
CA LEU A 8 24.70 -4.85 -1.37
C LEU A 8 26.07 -4.22 -1.65
N PHE A 9 27.10 -4.56 -0.90
CA PHE A 9 28.46 -4.08 -1.11
C PHE A 9 29.03 -4.54 -2.45
N HIS A 10 28.74 -5.78 -2.88
CA HIS A 10 29.19 -6.28 -4.16
C HIS A 10 28.55 -5.52 -5.33
N ALA A 11 27.25 -5.22 -5.23
CA ALA A 11 26.49 -4.51 -6.26
C ALA A 11 26.71 -2.98 -6.26
N ALA A 12 27.00 -2.36 -5.12
CA ALA A 12 27.13 -0.91 -5.00
C ALA A 12 28.34 -0.34 -5.76
N ASP A 13 28.24 0.87 -6.30
CA ASP A 13 29.40 1.60 -6.83
C ASP A 13 30.19 2.30 -5.70
N ALA A 14 29.49 2.73 -4.65
CA ALA A 14 30.08 3.29 -3.44
C ALA A 14 29.26 2.99 -2.18
N VAL A 15 29.91 3.06 -1.02
CA VAL A 15 29.22 2.99 0.27
C VAL A 15 29.60 4.21 1.09
N VAL A 16 28.61 4.92 1.63
CA VAL A 16 28.83 6.17 2.36
C VAL A 16 28.15 6.14 3.71
N LEU A 17 28.85 6.64 4.73
CA LEU A 17 28.30 6.98 6.03
C LEU A 17 28.26 8.51 6.12
N GLY A 18 27.09 9.08 6.40
CA GLY A 18 26.93 10.52 6.40
C GLY A 18 25.66 11.00 7.08
N ARG A 19 25.47 12.32 7.08
CA ARG A 19 24.28 12.98 7.61
C ARG A 19 23.56 13.75 6.52
N VAL A 20 22.26 13.55 6.43
CA VAL A 20 21.38 14.30 5.51
C VAL A 20 21.30 15.75 5.98
N THR A 21 21.67 16.68 5.11
CA THR A 21 21.69 18.13 5.40
C THR A 21 20.58 18.88 4.69
N ALA A 22 20.10 18.38 3.56
CA ALA A 22 18.98 18.98 2.81
C ALA A 22 18.21 17.95 2.01
N LEU A 23 16.93 18.23 1.78
CA LEU A 23 16.01 17.50 0.90
C LEU A 23 15.31 18.53 0.01
N GLU A 24 15.37 18.34 -1.30
CA GLU A 24 14.73 19.23 -2.27
C GLU A 24 14.07 18.39 -3.38
N SER A 25 12.75 18.51 -3.53
CA SER A 25 12.04 17.87 -4.65
C SER A 25 12.10 18.78 -5.87
N VAL A 26 12.37 18.18 -7.03
CA VAL A 26 12.67 18.87 -8.28
C VAL A 26 11.89 18.23 -9.42
N THR A 27 11.23 19.06 -10.22
CA THR A 27 10.68 18.64 -11.52
C THR A 27 11.58 19.08 -12.65
N THR A 28 11.80 18.18 -13.60
CA THR A 28 12.54 18.38 -14.85
C THR A 28 11.75 17.84 -16.04
N ASP A 29 12.25 18.06 -17.25
CA ASP A 29 11.68 17.46 -18.46
C ASP A 29 11.74 15.91 -18.42
N SER A 30 12.67 15.33 -17.66
CA SER A 30 12.81 13.88 -17.48
C SER A 30 12.03 13.34 -16.28
N GLY A 31 11.28 14.17 -15.56
CA GLY A 31 10.42 13.73 -14.46
C GLY A 31 10.66 14.40 -13.11
N THR A 32 10.04 13.82 -12.08
CA THR A 32 10.08 14.30 -10.70
C THR A 32 11.02 13.46 -9.84
N PHE A 33 11.94 14.16 -9.16
CA PHE A 33 13.00 13.58 -8.36
C PHE A 33 13.11 14.28 -7.00
N THR A 34 13.79 13.64 -6.05
CA THR A 34 14.15 14.25 -4.78
C THR A 34 15.67 14.22 -4.60
N ASN A 35 16.27 15.40 -4.58
CA ASN A 35 17.68 15.59 -4.27
C ASN A 35 17.91 15.48 -2.75
N VAL A 36 18.74 14.52 -2.34
CA VAL A 36 19.17 14.31 -0.95
C VAL A 36 20.62 14.76 -0.82
N THR A 37 20.86 15.85 -0.10
CA THR A 37 22.23 16.31 0.16
C THR A 37 22.76 15.65 1.42
N LEU A 38 23.92 15.01 1.33
CA LEU A 38 24.61 14.39 2.46
C LEU A 38 25.95 15.05 2.71
N SER A 39 26.22 15.35 3.98
CA SER A 39 27.59 15.51 4.48
C SER A 39 28.20 14.13 4.73
N VAL A 40 29.30 13.82 4.04
CA VAL A 40 29.95 12.51 4.11
C VAL A 40 30.97 12.49 5.24
N GLU A 41 30.87 11.48 6.10
CA GLU A 41 31.79 11.24 7.22
C GLU A 41 32.85 10.21 6.85
N ARG A 42 32.45 9.13 6.18
CA ARG A 42 33.33 8.05 5.70
C ARG A 42 32.78 7.45 4.40
N SER A 43 33.66 6.92 3.55
CA SER A 43 33.26 6.21 2.33
C SER A 43 34.15 4.99 2.04
N LEU A 44 33.57 4.00 1.33
CA LEU A 44 34.24 2.80 0.82
C LEU A 44 34.01 2.66 -0.70
N LYS A 45 34.85 1.83 -1.35
CA LYS A 45 34.93 1.53 -2.79
C LYS A 45 35.37 2.68 -3.70
N ALA A 46 34.87 3.89 -3.48
CA ALA A 46 35.26 5.07 -4.24
C ALA A 46 35.45 6.28 -3.31
N PRO A 47 36.46 7.14 -3.56
CA PRO A 47 36.58 8.40 -2.85
C PRO A 47 35.40 9.30 -3.20
N THR A 48 34.89 10.00 -2.19
CA THR A 48 33.76 10.93 -2.31
C THR A 48 34.21 12.36 -2.02
N GLU A 49 33.39 13.33 -2.40
CA GLU A 49 33.47 14.66 -1.79
C GLU A 49 32.95 14.64 -0.34
N ASN A 50 33.25 15.69 0.43
CA ASN A 50 32.74 15.85 1.80
C ASN A 50 31.24 16.15 1.83
N SER A 51 30.68 16.56 0.68
CA SER A 51 29.25 16.74 0.46
C SER A 51 28.90 16.07 -0.85
N ILE A 52 27.87 15.23 -0.87
CA ILE A 52 27.37 14.61 -2.09
C ILE A 52 25.86 14.84 -2.22
N VAL A 53 25.34 14.72 -3.44
CA VAL A 53 23.90 14.74 -3.70
C VAL A 53 23.44 13.43 -4.33
N LEU A 54 22.42 12.81 -3.74
CA LEU A 54 21.69 11.68 -4.31
C LEU A 54 20.41 12.18 -4.97
N THR A 55 19.96 11.51 -6.01
CA THR A 55 18.75 11.83 -6.77
C THR A 55 17.80 10.64 -6.73
N GLU A 56 16.89 10.64 -5.76
CA GLU A 56 15.88 9.57 -5.65
C GLU A 56 14.71 9.82 -6.60
N LEU A 57 14.10 8.74 -7.08
CA LEU A 57 12.88 8.80 -7.88
C LEU A 57 11.69 9.25 -7.04
N GLY A 58 10.86 10.12 -7.61
CA GLY A 58 9.67 10.64 -6.97
C GLY A 58 9.90 11.88 -6.11
N GLY A 59 8.80 12.47 -5.65
CA GLY A 59 8.83 13.71 -4.89
C GLY A 59 7.52 14.49 -4.98
N ASP A 60 7.48 15.60 -4.25
CA ASP A 60 6.35 16.53 -4.22
C ASP A 60 6.81 17.92 -4.67
N THR A 61 6.25 18.36 -5.79
CA THR A 61 6.63 19.60 -6.48
C THR A 61 5.38 20.38 -6.82
N PRO A 62 5.37 21.70 -7.02
CA PRO A 62 4.14 22.48 -7.16
C PRO A 62 3.28 22.07 -8.37
N VAL A 63 3.86 21.35 -9.34
CA VAL A 63 3.23 20.89 -10.57
C VAL A 63 2.68 19.46 -10.48
N GLY A 64 3.01 18.71 -9.44
CA GLY A 64 2.52 17.34 -9.26
C GLY A 64 3.30 16.54 -8.21
N ASN A 65 2.74 15.39 -7.87
CA ASN A 65 3.33 14.45 -6.93
C ASN A 65 3.60 13.14 -7.65
N ARG A 66 4.81 12.59 -7.46
CA ARG A 66 5.19 11.25 -7.94
C ARG A 66 5.51 10.37 -6.75
N TRP A 67 4.74 9.30 -6.57
CA TRP A 67 4.97 8.31 -5.52
C TRP A 67 5.51 7.03 -6.12
N VAL A 68 6.63 6.59 -5.57
CA VAL A 68 7.33 5.37 -5.95
C VAL A 68 7.30 4.43 -4.75
N PHE A 69 6.60 3.30 -4.89
CA PHE A 69 6.49 2.32 -3.81
C PHE A 69 7.86 1.63 -3.61
N GLY A 70 8.21 1.36 -2.35
CA GLY A 70 9.54 0.85 -1.97
C GLY A 70 10.69 1.87 -1.98
N SER A 71 10.43 3.13 -2.34
CA SER A 71 11.44 4.21 -2.35
C SER A 71 11.95 4.57 -0.94
N PRO A 72 13.25 4.88 -0.75
CA PRO A 72 13.80 5.25 0.54
C PRO A 72 13.24 6.57 1.06
N THR A 73 12.78 6.59 2.31
CA THR A 73 12.37 7.83 2.99
C THR A 73 13.54 8.46 3.71
N TYR A 74 13.76 9.76 3.54
CA TYR A 74 14.83 10.52 4.21
C TYR A 74 14.33 11.62 5.17
N PHE A 75 15.15 11.98 6.16
CA PHE A 75 14.89 13.06 7.11
C PHE A 75 16.11 13.96 7.28
N VAL A 76 15.94 15.29 7.17
CA VAL A 76 17.04 16.23 7.48
C VAL A 76 17.54 16.01 8.90
N GLY A 77 18.87 15.95 9.05
CA GLY A 77 19.55 15.68 10.31
C GLY A 77 19.72 14.19 10.63
N GLU A 78 19.08 13.27 9.90
CA GLU A 78 19.32 11.84 10.09
C GLU A 78 20.74 11.44 9.66
N ARG A 79 21.30 10.45 10.34
CA ARG A 79 22.57 9.84 9.97
C ARG A 79 22.29 8.49 9.32
N VAL A 80 22.92 8.24 8.18
CA VAL A 80 22.63 7.08 7.31
C VAL A 80 23.91 6.42 6.82
N LEU A 81 23.85 5.10 6.68
CA LEU A 81 24.79 4.30 5.90
C LEU A 81 24.06 3.91 4.60
N LEU A 82 24.62 4.27 3.46
CA LEU A 82 24.00 4.08 2.15
C LEU A 82 24.90 3.28 1.22
N PHE A 83 24.31 2.31 0.55
CA PHE A 83 24.86 1.63 -0.61
C PHE A 83 24.36 2.36 -1.85
N LEU A 84 25.27 2.85 -2.68
CA LEU A 84 24.95 3.76 -3.79
C LEU A 84 25.17 3.09 -5.13
N HIS A 85 24.35 3.47 -6.10
CA HIS A 85 24.53 3.16 -7.51
C HIS A 85 24.73 4.46 -8.31
N VAL A 86 25.61 4.42 -9.31
CA VAL A 86 25.77 5.49 -10.30
C VAL A 86 25.00 5.13 -11.57
N THR A 87 23.96 5.89 -11.87
CA THR A 87 23.15 5.71 -13.08
C THR A 87 23.94 6.10 -14.34
N ARG A 88 23.43 5.75 -15.53
CA ARG A 88 24.10 6.06 -16.82
C ARG A 88 24.44 7.53 -17.04
N ASP A 89 23.57 8.41 -16.59
CA ASP A 89 23.69 9.88 -16.65
C ASP A 89 24.57 10.46 -15.52
N GLY A 90 25.10 9.62 -14.62
CA GLY A 90 26.03 9.99 -13.57
C GLY A 90 25.37 10.49 -12.28
N ALA A 91 24.05 10.35 -12.14
CA ALA A 91 23.37 10.60 -10.87
C ALA A 91 23.70 9.49 -9.86
N LEU A 92 23.67 9.84 -8.57
CA LEU A 92 23.81 8.89 -7.48
C LEU A 92 22.44 8.53 -6.94
N ARG A 93 22.14 7.24 -6.77
CA ARG A 93 20.89 6.76 -6.16
C ARG A 93 21.16 5.77 -5.05
N SER A 94 20.20 5.60 -4.15
CA SER A 94 20.19 4.42 -3.29
C SER A 94 20.13 3.16 -4.12
N LEU A 95 21.05 2.24 -3.88
CA LEU A 95 21.07 0.94 -4.55
C LEU A 95 19.81 0.17 -4.17
N TYR A 96 19.07 -0.29 -5.18
CA TYR A 96 17.85 -1.09 -5.01
C TYR A 96 16.80 -0.41 -4.11
N LEU A 97 16.56 0.89 -4.34
CA LEU A 97 15.56 1.69 -3.60
C LEU A 97 15.82 1.66 -2.08
N GLY A 98 14.80 1.40 -1.27
CA GLY A 98 14.88 1.35 0.20
C GLY A 98 15.88 0.32 0.73
N MET A 99 16.21 -0.72 -0.04
CA MET A 99 17.11 -1.79 0.41
C MET A 99 18.55 -1.29 0.66
N GLY A 100 19.02 -0.30 -0.10
CA GLY A 100 20.35 0.28 0.05
C GLY A 100 20.51 1.22 1.25
N LYS A 101 19.42 1.53 1.98
CA LYS A 101 19.43 2.53 3.07
C LYS A 101 19.42 1.90 4.47
N PHE A 102 20.36 2.35 5.30
CA PHE A 102 20.42 2.03 6.72
C PHE A 102 20.38 3.31 7.54
N ARG A 103 19.45 3.42 8.48
CA ARG A 103 19.43 4.50 9.47
C ARG A 103 20.41 4.19 10.58
N VAL A 104 21.27 5.15 10.93
CA VAL A 104 22.17 5.01 12.08
C VAL A 104 21.47 5.55 13.33
N VAL A 105 21.32 4.68 14.31
CA VAL A 105 20.73 5.02 15.62
C VAL A 105 21.73 4.77 16.73
N ARG A 106 21.61 5.55 17.80
CA ARG A 106 22.43 5.39 19.01
C ARG A 106 21.56 4.78 20.11
N ALA A 107 22.01 3.66 20.65
CA ALA A 107 21.37 3.02 21.81
C ALA A 107 21.63 3.83 23.09
N SER A 108 20.84 3.59 24.14
CA SER A 108 21.05 4.19 25.46
C SER A 108 22.44 3.89 26.06
N SER A 109 23.07 2.79 25.64
CA SER A 109 24.44 2.42 25.99
C SER A 109 25.52 3.26 25.30
N GLY A 110 25.14 4.20 24.42
CA GLY A 110 26.07 4.98 23.60
C GLY A 110 26.59 4.25 22.35
N ARG A 111 26.33 2.94 22.21
CA ARG A 111 26.70 2.17 21.01
C ARG A 111 25.83 2.56 19.83
N GLU A 112 26.45 2.62 18.66
CA GLU A 112 25.78 2.96 17.40
C GLU A 112 25.48 1.70 16.59
N TYR A 113 24.33 1.72 15.94
CA TYR A 113 23.83 0.64 15.12
C TYR A 113 23.39 1.16 13.76
N ALA A 114 23.86 0.52 12.70
CA ALA A 114 23.26 0.64 11.38
C ALA A 114 22.01 -0.23 11.38
N VAL A 115 20.84 0.40 11.41
CA VAL A 115 19.55 -0.25 11.35
C VAL A 115 19.05 -0.10 9.93
N GLN A 116 19.11 -1.19 9.18
CA GLN A 116 18.30 -1.29 7.98
C GLN A 116 16.86 -1.36 8.47
N ASN A 117 16.13 -0.25 8.34
CA ASN A 117 14.70 -0.30 8.51
C ASN A 117 14.12 -0.83 7.20
N LEU A 118 14.36 -2.11 6.98
CA LEU A 118 13.44 -2.93 6.24
C LEU A 118 12.30 -3.24 7.22
N THR A 119 11.49 -2.22 7.58
CA THR A 119 10.08 -2.55 7.84
C THR A 119 9.50 -3.37 6.68
N ASP A 120 10.26 -3.46 5.58
CA ASP A 120 9.97 -4.04 4.31
C ASP A 120 10.96 -5.08 3.66
N SER A 121 11.56 -6.15 4.31
CA SER A 121 12.34 -7.27 3.63
C SER A 121 13.11 -8.44 4.40
N LEU A 122 12.99 -9.77 4.01
CA LEU A 122 13.76 -11.08 4.29
C LEU A 122 14.58 -11.76 3.14
N ALA A 123 15.87 -11.70 2.95
CA ALA A 123 16.40 -12.25 1.69
C ALA A 123 16.47 -13.83 1.51
N TRP A 124 17.08 -14.38 0.44
CA TRP A 124 17.28 -15.84 0.16
C TRP A 124 18.71 -16.35 0.47
N ASP A 125 18.83 -17.52 1.14
CA ASP A 125 20.12 -18.21 1.38
C ASP A 125 20.31 -19.38 0.38
N HIS A 126 21.23 -19.18 -0.57
CA HIS A 126 21.56 -20.14 -1.63
C HIS A 126 22.17 -21.45 -1.11
N ARG A 127 22.75 -21.48 0.10
CA ARG A 127 23.36 -22.69 0.67
C ARG A 127 22.33 -23.61 1.28
N THR A 128 21.33 -23.04 1.95
CA THR A 128 20.29 -23.82 2.64
C THR A 128 19.04 -24.00 1.80
N ARG A 129 18.93 -23.32 0.65
CA ARG A 129 17.74 -23.28 -0.22
C ARG A 129 16.47 -22.98 0.58
N ARG A 130 16.59 -22.07 1.56
CA ARG A 130 15.54 -21.67 2.48
C ARG A 130 15.57 -20.16 2.66
N MET A 131 14.39 -19.59 2.87
CA MET A 131 14.23 -18.22 3.34
C MET A 131 14.64 -18.15 4.83
N GLN A 132 15.46 -17.18 5.21
CA GLN A 132 15.89 -16.95 6.61
C GLN A 132 15.56 -15.54 7.09
N ARG A 133 15.38 -15.39 8.41
CA ARG A 133 14.98 -14.19 9.16
C ARG A 133 15.73 -12.89 8.78
N ALA A 134 15.01 -11.77 8.85
CA ALA A 134 15.41 -10.39 8.67
C ALA A 134 14.45 -9.63 9.56
N TYR A 135 14.95 -9.37 10.74
CA TYR A 135 14.44 -8.31 11.60
C TYR A 135 14.81 -6.97 10.95
N SER A 136 14.38 -5.83 11.50
CA SER A 136 15.16 -4.59 11.33
C SER A 136 16.63 -4.96 11.58
N ARG A 137 17.42 -4.96 10.52
CA ARG A 137 18.75 -5.58 10.58
C ARG A 137 19.64 -4.56 11.25
N SER A 138 19.85 -4.80 12.54
CA SER A 138 20.68 -3.96 13.37
C SER A 138 22.07 -4.55 13.42
N TYR A 139 23.02 -3.86 12.80
CA TYR A 139 24.43 -4.20 12.88
C TYR A 139 25.12 -3.16 13.74
N PRO A 140 25.96 -3.57 14.71
CA PRO A 140 26.86 -2.61 15.37
C PRO A 140 27.67 -1.90 14.28
N LEU A 141 27.54 -0.57 14.19
CA LEU A 141 27.97 0.20 13.01
C LEU A 141 29.45 -0.04 12.70
N GLU A 142 30.30 0.05 13.71
CA GLU A 142 31.75 -0.10 13.52
C GLU A 142 32.15 -1.52 13.12
N VAL A 143 31.45 -2.54 13.64
CA VAL A 143 31.68 -3.95 13.25
C VAL A 143 31.27 -4.17 11.80
N LEU A 144 30.14 -3.60 11.39
CA LEU A 144 29.70 -3.66 10.00
C LEU A 144 30.70 -2.97 9.08
N TRP A 145 31.14 -1.77 9.44
CA TRP A 145 32.11 -0.99 8.65
C TRP A 145 33.40 -1.79 8.42
N GLN A 146 33.98 -2.37 9.47
CA GLN A 146 35.18 -3.22 9.37
C GLN A 146 34.97 -4.47 8.51
N ARG A 147 33.77 -5.08 8.57
CA ARG A 147 33.44 -6.22 7.70
C ARG A 147 33.44 -5.81 6.23
N LEU A 148 32.82 -4.67 5.91
CA LEU A 148 32.75 -4.15 4.54
C LEU A 148 34.14 -3.76 4.00
N GLU A 149 35.01 -3.18 4.84
CA GLU A 149 36.41 -2.90 4.48
C GLU A 149 37.21 -4.15 4.10
N ALA A 150 36.90 -5.28 4.73
CA ALA A 150 37.56 -6.56 4.45
C ALA A 150 37.03 -7.27 3.19
N VAL A 151 35.91 -6.82 2.61
CA VAL A 151 35.36 -7.41 1.39
C VAL A 151 36.22 -6.99 0.19
N PRO A 152 36.78 -7.94 -0.59
CA PRO A 152 37.59 -7.61 -1.76
C PRO A 152 36.81 -6.73 -2.75
N THR A 153 37.31 -5.52 -2.98
CA THR A 153 36.69 -4.58 -3.92
C THR A 153 36.91 -5.07 -5.35
N ARG A 154 35.85 -5.49 -6.03
CA ARG A 154 35.87 -5.54 -7.50
C ARG A 154 35.86 -4.09 -8.00
N ARG A 155 36.68 -3.79 -9.02
CA ARG A 155 36.63 -2.48 -9.68
C ARG A 155 35.18 -2.26 -10.19
N PRO A 156 34.56 -1.10 -9.88
CA PRO A 156 33.21 -0.81 -10.36
C PRO A 156 33.18 -0.84 -11.89
N ARG A 157 32.02 -1.21 -12.47
CA ARG A 157 31.82 -1.26 -13.94
C ARG A 157 32.01 0.11 -14.59
N ARG A 158 31.79 1.19 -13.82
CA ARG A 158 32.08 2.58 -14.20
C ARG A 158 32.97 3.22 -13.13
N PHE A 159 34.18 3.62 -13.51
CA PHE A 159 35.12 4.27 -12.58
C PHE A 159 34.92 5.79 -12.65
N HIS A 160 34.57 6.40 -11.52
CA HIS A 160 34.62 7.85 -11.35
C HIS A 160 35.75 8.17 -10.36
N ASP A 161 36.65 9.09 -10.73
CA ASP A 161 37.81 9.45 -9.91
C ASP A 161 37.42 10.03 -8.55
N ARG A 162 36.23 10.64 -8.47
CA ARG A 162 35.60 11.09 -7.22
C ARG A 162 34.09 11.23 -7.40
N LEU A 163 33.31 10.68 -6.48
CA LEU A 163 31.85 10.82 -6.50
C LEU A 163 31.41 12.08 -5.76
N ALA A 164 30.81 13.02 -6.49
CA ALA A 164 30.14 14.21 -5.94
C ALA A 164 28.61 14.11 -6.05
N GLY A 165 28.10 13.39 -7.06
CA GLY A 165 26.68 13.37 -7.40
C GLY A 165 26.24 14.73 -7.96
N ASN A 166 25.74 14.76 -9.19
CA ASN A 166 25.20 15.98 -9.74
C ASN A 166 23.73 16.10 -9.34
N PRO A 167 23.32 17.16 -8.61
CA PRO A 167 21.90 17.38 -8.32
C PRO A 167 21.15 17.54 -9.63
N VAL A 168 19.98 16.91 -9.73
CA VAL A 168 19.05 17.20 -10.82
C VAL A 168 18.55 18.63 -10.65
N ARG A 169 18.70 19.47 -11.68
CA ARG A 169 18.32 20.88 -11.65
C ARG A 169 16.99 21.07 -12.37
N GLY A 170 16.07 21.80 -11.75
CA GLY A 170 14.73 22.04 -12.29
C GLY A 170 13.91 22.95 -11.39
N SER A 171 12.59 22.94 -11.55
CA SER A 171 11.68 23.70 -10.69
C SER A 171 11.67 23.09 -9.29
N VAL A 172 12.19 23.82 -8.31
CA VAL A 172 12.42 23.31 -6.95
C VAL A 172 11.21 23.59 -6.05
N ALA A 173 10.77 22.57 -5.31
CA ALA A 173 10.00 22.72 -4.09
C ALA A 173 10.79 22.21 -2.90
N ARG A 174 10.75 22.97 -1.81
CA ARG A 174 11.18 22.49 -0.50
C ARG A 174 9.99 21.82 0.16
N PRO A 175 9.99 20.49 0.34
CA PRO A 175 8.90 19.85 1.06
C PRO A 175 8.85 20.44 2.47
N ARG A 176 7.67 20.91 2.88
CA ARG A 176 7.45 21.46 4.23
C ARG A 176 7.40 20.37 5.31
N PHE A 177 7.44 19.09 4.92
CA PHE A 177 7.25 17.94 5.79
C PHE A 177 8.05 16.73 5.28
N ALA A 178 8.40 15.81 6.19
CA ALA A 178 9.01 14.53 5.85
C ALA A 178 7.91 13.49 5.59
N PHE A 179 7.99 12.76 4.48
CA PHE A 179 7.01 11.75 4.09
C PHE A 179 7.02 10.58 5.08
N THR A 180 5.95 10.41 5.84
CA THR A 180 5.65 9.15 6.53
C THR A 180 4.80 8.30 5.59
N GLY A 181 5.45 7.50 4.74
CA GLY A 181 4.79 6.64 3.74
C GLY A 181 4.14 7.41 2.58
N PRO A 182 3.79 6.74 1.46
CA PRO A 182 2.95 7.37 0.45
C PRO A 182 1.60 7.75 1.10
N PRO A 183 1.07 8.95 0.82
CA PRO A 183 -0.26 9.32 1.26
C PRO A 183 -1.30 8.40 0.61
N ALA A 184 -2.49 8.33 1.18
CA ALA A 184 -3.58 7.57 0.59
C ALA A 184 -3.88 8.11 -0.82
N VAL A 185 -3.72 7.29 -1.84
CA VAL A 185 -3.91 7.59 -3.27
C VAL A 185 -4.97 6.66 -3.85
N ARG A 186 -5.84 7.16 -4.74
CA ARG A 186 -6.80 6.31 -5.47
C ARG A 186 -7.23 6.91 -6.80
N TRP A 187 -7.64 6.07 -7.73
CA TRP A 187 -8.38 6.50 -8.92
C TRP A 187 -9.83 6.85 -8.53
N PHE A 188 -10.36 7.98 -9.02
CA PHE A 188 -11.79 8.30 -8.88
C PHE A 188 -12.60 8.00 -10.15
N ALA A 189 -11.93 7.61 -11.24
CA ALA A 189 -12.59 7.13 -12.46
C ALA A 189 -13.57 5.96 -12.21
N PRO A 190 -13.23 4.93 -11.40
CA PRO A 190 -14.17 3.84 -11.10
C PRO A 190 -15.47 4.30 -10.43
N ASP A 191 -15.43 5.35 -9.60
CA ASP A 191 -16.61 5.91 -8.94
C ASP A 191 -17.59 6.53 -9.95
N ARG A 192 -17.08 6.93 -11.13
CA ARG A 192 -17.87 7.46 -12.26
C ARG A 192 -18.24 6.37 -13.27
N GLY A 193 -17.88 5.11 -13.01
CA GLY A 193 -18.03 4.00 -13.94
C GLY A 193 -17.11 4.09 -15.16
N GLU A 194 -16.03 4.86 -15.06
CA GLU A 194 -15.01 5.00 -16.10
C GLU A 194 -13.92 3.93 -15.92
N THR A 195 -13.38 3.46 -17.06
CA THR A 195 -12.27 2.50 -17.11
C THR A 195 -10.93 3.23 -17.00
N VAL A 196 -10.00 2.67 -16.23
CA VAL A 196 -8.60 3.11 -16.20
C VAL A 196 -7.81 2.36 -17.28
N GLN A 197 -7.09 3.12 -18.10
CA GLN A 197 -6.44 2.60 -19.31
C GLN A 197 -4.92 2.56 -19.15
N PHE A 198 -4.30 1.43 -19.48
CA PHE A 198 -2.84 1.25 -19.48
C PHE A 198 -2.34 0.89 -20.88
N ALA A 199 -1.42 1.66 -21.43
CA ALA A 199 -0.72 1.29 -22.66
C ALA A 199 0.35 0.21 -22.36
N ILE A 200 0.53 -0.76 -23.25
CA ILE A 200 1.47 -1.87 -23.02
C ILE A 200 2.60 -1.79 -24.05
N ASP A 201 3.84 -1.84 -23.58
CA ASP A 201 5.02 -2.00 -24.42
C ASP A 201 4.98 -3.34 -25.16
N ARG A 202 4.94 -3.28 -26.48
CA ARG A 202 4.80 -4.46 -27.34
C ARG A 202 6.10 -5.20 -27.59
N THR A 203 7.24 -4.65 -27.16
CA THR A 203 8.53 -5.36 -27.26
C THR A 203 8.59 -6.54 -26.28
N GLY A 204 7.97 -6.39 -25.10
CA GLY A 204 7.92 -7.40 -24.04
C GLY A 204 9.28 -7.69 -23.40
N ASP A 205 9.29 -8.51 -22.35
CA ASP A 205 10.54 -8.97 -21.74
C ASP A 205 11.40 -9.75 -22.76
N GLN A 206 12.70 -9.44 -22.79
CA GLN A 206 13.64 -9.95 -23.78
C GLN A 206 13.76 -11.48 -23.78
N THR A 207 13.54 -12.13 -22.63
CA THR A 207 13.69 -13.58 -22.47
C THR A 207 12.35 -14.31 -22.64
N ILE A 208 11.29 -13.76 -22.07
CA ILE A 208 9.94 -14.32 -22.12
C ILE A 208 9.28 -14.11 -23.49
N GLY A 209 9.67 -13.04 -24.18
CA GLY A 209 9.21 -12.67 -25.51
C GLY A 209 7.92 -11.84 -25.49
N PRO A 210 7.64 -11.11 -26.59
CA PRO A 210 6.55 -10.13 -26.68
C PRO A 210 5.18 -10.74 -26.42
N HIS A 211 4.84 -11.85 -27.09
CA HIS A 211 3.53 -12.49 -26.96
C HIS A 211 3.17 -12.81 -25.49
N ASN A 212 4.07 -13.50 -24.80
CA ASN A 212 3.82 -13.94 -23.42
C ASN A 212 3.86 -12.77 -22.43
N SER A 213 4.67 -11.75 -22.69
CA SER A 213 4.75 -10.56 -21.85
C SER A 213 3.47 -9.72 -21.93
N ILE A 214 2.96 -9.51 -23.16
CA ILE A 214 1.69 -8.81 -23.39
C ILE A 214 0.53 -9.59 -22.78
N GLN A 215 0.53 -10.92 -22.90
CA GLN A 215 -0.48 -11.76 -22.26
C GLN A 215 -0.41 -11.65 -20.73
N ALA A 216 0.78 -11.71 -20.13
CA ALA A 216 0.98 -11.55 -18.69
C ALA A 216 0.44 -10.21 -18.17
N ALA A 217 0.68 -9.11 -18.90
CA ALA A 217 0.13 -7.80 -18.57
C ALA A 217 -1.39 -7.72 -18.74
N THR A 218 -1.94 -8.36 -19.79
CA THR A 218 -3.39 -8.43 -20.01
C THR A 218 -4.07 -9.23 -18.91
N ASP A 219 -3.48 -10.35 -18.50
CA ASP A 219 -3.99 -11.19 -17.41
C ASP A 219 -3.94 -10.44 -16.07
N ALA A 220 -2.89 -9.64 -15.82
CA ALA A 220 -2.79 -8.79 -14.63
C ALA A 220 -3.90 -7.72 -14.58
N LEU A 221 -4.16 -7.02 -15.70
CA LEU A 221 -5.27 -6.06 -15.82
C LEU A 221 -6.62 -6.74 -15.53
N ALA A 222 -6.81 -7.94 -16.08
CA ALA A 222 -8.02 -8.74 -15.87
C ALA A 222 -8.16 -9.21 -14.41
N ALA A 223 -7.06 -9.62 -13.75
CA ALA A 223 -7.07 -10.10 -12.37
C ALA A 223 -7.63 -9.05 -11.40
N TRP A 224 -7.19 -7.79 -11.51
CA TRP A 224 -7.72 -6.67 -10.72
C TRP A 224 -9.15 -6.30 -11.12
N SER A 225 -9.48 -6.33 -12.41
CA SER A 225 -10.82 -5.97 -12.92
C SER A 225 -11.91 -6.98 -12.56
N ASN A 226 -11.54 -8.26 -12.38
CA ASN A 226 -12.49 -9.36 -12.15
C ASN A 226 -12.79 -9.59 -10.66
N ALA A 227 -12.27 -8.75 -9.75
CA ALA A 227 -12.66 -8.80 -8.35
C ALA A 227 -14.16 -8.41 -8.22
N PRO A 228 -15.06 -9.33 -7.82
CA PRO A 228 -16.51 -9.12 -7.92
C PRO A 228 -17.03 -7.98 -7.05
N CYS A 229 -16.36 -7.74 -5.91
CA CYS A 229 -16.66 -6.64 -5.00
C CYS A 229 -16.05 -5.30 -5.41
N SER A 230 -15.39 -5.21 -6.58
CA SER A 230 -14.73 -3.98 -7.04
C SER A 230 -15.38 -3.35 -8.29
N SER A 231 -15.49 -2.02 -8.29
CA SER A 231 -15.89 -1.21 -9.46
C SER A 231 -14.73 -0.95 -10.43
N LEU A 232 -13.49 -1.25 -10.02
CA LEU A 232 -12.30 -0.99 -10.82
C LEU A 232 -12.35 -1.80 -12.12
N ARG A 233 -12.22 -1.10 -13.26
CA ARG A 233 -12.05 -1.72 -14.57
C ARG A 233 -10.77 -1.18 -15.19
N LEU A 234 -9.88 -2.09 -15.53
CA LEU A 234 -8.59 -1.82 -16.17
C LEU A 234 -8.61 -2.38 -17.59
N GLU A 235 -8.17 -1.59 -18.57
CA GLU A 235 -8.09 -2.03 -19.96
C GLU A 235 -6.77 -1.65 -20.62
N ALA A 236 -6.36 -2.44 -21.60
CA ALA A 236 -5.20 -2.12 -22.43
C ALA A 236 -5.54 -0.99 -23.42
N ALA A 237 -4.75 0.08 -23.42
CA ALA A 237 -4.98 1.31 -24.20
C ALA A 237 -4.25 1.32 -25.56
N GLY A 238 -3.68 0.18 -25.98
CA GLY A 238 -2.83 0.09 -27.16
C GLY A 238 -1.34 0.01 -26.83
N GLU A 239 -0.49 0.45 -27.75
CA GLU A 239 0.97 0.40 -27.63
C GLU A 239 1.50 1.58 -26.82
N ALA A 240 2.35 1.28 -25.83
CA ALA A 240 3.00 2.32 -25.04
C ALA A 240 3.99 3.12 -25.91
N VAL A 241 4.04 4.43 -25.68
CA VAL A 241 5.15 5.29 -26.13
C VAL A 241 6.04 5.48 -24.90
N PRO A 242 7.16 4.74 -24.78
CA PRO A 242 7.89 4.67 -23.53
C PRO A 242 8.39 6.05 -23.07
N SER A 243 8.15 6.35 -21.79
CA SER A 243 8.76 7.46 -21.06
C SER A 243 9.42 6.94 -19.78
N SER A 244 10.37 7.69 -19.22
CA SER A 244 11.02 7.30 -17.96
C SER A 244 9.99 7.24 -16.84
N PHE A 245 10.16 6.30 -15.92
CA PHE A 245 9.31 6.12 -14.75
C PHE A 245 9.27 7.35 -13.82
N ALA A 246 10.20 8.29 -13.95
CA ALA A 246 10.14 9.55 -13.20
C ALA A 246 9.14 10.55 -13.81
N SER A 247 8.78 10.39 -15.08
CA SER A 247 7.88 11.28 -15.81
C SER A 247 6.44 11.14 -15.32
N CYS A 248 5.69 12.23 -15.41
CA CYS A 248 4.23 12.24 -15.26
C CYS A 248 3.65 12.90 -16.52
N ASP A 249 3.40 12.11 -17.56
CA ASP A 249 2.98 12.60 -18.88
C ASP A 249 1.47 12.47 -19.15
N GLY A 250 0.73 12.02 -18.14
CA GLY A 250 -0.71 11.78 -18.18
C GLY A 250 -1.11 10.46 -18.84
N LYS A 251 -0.15 9.56 -19.15
CA LYS A 251 -0.44 8.27 -19.79
C LYS A 251 0.06 7.13 -18.92
N SER A 252 -0.87 6.32 -18.45
CA SER A 252 -0.52 5.11 -17.72
C SER A 252 0.07 4.05 -18.66
N GLN A 253 1.16 3.40 -18.26
CA GLN A 253 1.92 2.48 -19.11
C GLN A 253 2.50 1.29 -18.36
N ILE A 254 2.72 0.19 -19.08
CA ILE A 254 3.45 -1.00 -18.63
C ILE A 254 4.62 -1.21 -19.59
N LEU A 255 5.86 -1.02 -19.10
CA LEU A 255 7.10 -1.12 -19.86
C LEU A 255 7.91 -2.34 -19.44
N PHE A 256 8.65 -2.93 -20.39
CA PHE A 256 9.53 -4.08 -20.12
C PHE A 256 11.00 -3.73 -20.37
N ASN A 257 11.89 -4.45 -19.70
CA ASN A 257 13.34 -4.34 -19.82
C ASN A 257 13.92 -2.98 -19.40
N ASP A 258 13.19 -2.20 -18.61
CA ASP A 258 13.65 -0.91 -18.08
C ASP A 258 14.44 -0.05 -19.10
N PRO A 259 13.76 0.48 -20.15
CA PRO A 259 14.43 1.16 -21.26
C PRO A 259 15.19 2.43 -20.84
N PHE A 260 14.89 2.97 -19.66
CA PHE A 260 15.47 4.21 -19.14
C PHE A 260 16.46 4.01 -17.99
N ASP A 261 16.79 2.76 -17.62
CA ASP A 261 17.73 2.45 -16.52
C ASP A 261 17.23 3.05 -15.18
N ASP A 262 15.91 3.04 -14.98
CA ASP A 262 15.24 3.50 -13.77
C ASP A 262 15.52 2.57 -12.59
N ILE A 263 15.74 1.29 -12.87
CA ILE A 263 16.01 0.20 -11.93
C ILE A 263 17.46 -0.32 -12.14
N PRO A 264 18.30 -0.40 -11.10
CA PRO A 264 19.63 -0.97 -11.26
C PRO A 264 19.59 -2.45 -11.64
N ASP A 265 20.46 -2.85 -12.59
CA ASP A 265 20.62 -4.24 -13.03
C ASP A 265 20.80 -5.22 -11.83
N PRO A 266 20.22 -6.43 -11.90
CA PRO A 266 20.42 -7.43 -10.88
C PRO A 266 21.86 -7.95 -10.86
N THR A 267 22.33 -8.29 -9.66
CA THR A 267 23.60 -9.01 -9.47
C THR A 267 23.31 -10.39 -8.92
N ASP A 268 23.78 -11.47 -9.54
CA ASP A 268 23.55 -12.85 -9.06
C ASP A 268 22.06 -13.17 -8.79
N CYS A 269 21.17 -12.73 -9.69
CA CYS A 269 19.70 -12.88 -9.58
C CYS A 269 19.09 -12.19 -8.34
N ILE A 270 19.75 -11.15 -7.85
CA ILE A 270 19.34 -10.33 -6.72
C ILE A 270 19.14 -8.89 -7.22
N GLY A 271 17.97 -8.32 -6.94
CA GLY A 271 17.65 -6.94 -7.28
C GLY A 271 16.16 -6.65 -7.11
N VAL A 272 15.74 -5.51 -7.66
CA VAL A 272 14.33 -5.11 -7.80
C VAL A 272 13.80 -5.72 -9.11
N LEU A 273 12.66 -6.41 -9.06
CA LEU A 273 12.09 -7.13 -10.22
C LEU A 273 11.25 -6.22 -11.11
N GLY A 274 10.66 -5.19 -10.53
CA GLY A 274 9.87 -4.17 -11.19
C GLY A 274 9.62 -3.01 -10.23
N VAL A 275 9.05 -1.93 -10.76
CA VAL A 275 8.58 -0.81 -9.96
C VAL A 275 7.26 -0.30 -10.50
N GLY A 276 6.28 -0.21 -9.62
CA GLY A 276 4.99 0.41 -9.83
C GLY A 276 4.86 1.71 -9.06
N GLY A 277 4.12 2.66 -9.63
CA GLY A 277 3.99 3.98 -9.04
C GLY A 277 2.85 4.77 -9.65
N VAL A 278 2.56 5.91 -9.02
CA VAL A 278 1.46 6.78 -9.43
C VAL A 278 1.89 8.23 -9.44
N CYS A 279 1.33 8.98 -10.39
CA CYS A 279 1.27 10.43 -10.33
C CYS A 279 -0.09 10.86 -9.81
N GLY A 280 -0.11 11.92 -9.00
CA GLY A 280 -1.35 12.52 -8.54
C GLY A 280 -1.45 14.00 -8.86
N ASN A 281 -2.69 14.45 -8.96
CA ASN A 281 -3.01 15.85 -9.14
C ASN A 281 -2.86 16.61 -7.81
N LYS A 282 -2.30 17.82 -7.90
CA LYS A 282 -2.19 18.81 -6.81
C LYS A 282 -3.51 19.36 -6.27
N GLY A 283 -4.64 18.80 -6.68
CA GLY A 283 -5.97 19.24 -6.26
C GLY A 283 -6.20 19.08 -4.76
N ASP A 284 -7.32 19.59 -4.28
CA ASP A 284 -7.76 19.33 -2.90
C ASP A 284 -7.86 17.82 -2.67
N LEU A 285 -7.47 17.37 -1.48
CA LEU A 285 -7.66 15.99 -1.07
C LEU A 285 -9.15 15.64 -1.19
N LEU A 286 -9.45 14.60 -1.97
CA LEU A 286 -10.81 14.17 -2.20
C LEU A 286 -11.27 13.23 -1.09
N PRO A 287 -12.44 13.47 -0.48
CA PRO A 287 -12.97 12.61 0.56
C PRO A 287 -13.48 11.28 -0.02
N PHE A 288 -13.14 10.17 0.63
CA PHE A 288 -13.70 8.85 0.35
C PHE A 288 -13.71 8.01 1.63
N ALA A 289 -14.83 7.34 1.92
CA ALA A 289 -15.00 6.47 3.08
C ALA A 289 -14.54 7.09 4.43
N GLY A 290 -14.76 8.40 4.62
CA GLY A 290 -14.36 9.12 5.83
C GLY A 290 -12.86 9.45 5.94
N SER A 291 -12.08 9.17 4.90
CA SER A 291 -10.65 9.51 4.76
C SER A 291 -10.43 10.46 3.59
N SER A 292 -9.22 11.00 3.48
CA SER A 292 -8.81 11.94 2.44
C SER A 292 -7.77 11.32 1.53
N PHE A 293 -7.99 11.39 0.21
CA PHE A 293 -7.12 10.78 -0.80
C PHE A 293 -6.62 11.79 -1.82
N PHE A 294 -5.41 11.58 -2.32
CA PHE A 294 -4.97 12.19 -3.58
C PHE A 294 -5.57 11.40 -4.75
N GLU A 295 -6.08 12.12 -5.75
CA GLU A 295 -6.54 11.50 -6.99
C GLU A 295 -5.33 11.10 -7.83
N ILE A 296 -5.29 9.81 -8.20
CA ILE A 296 -4.36 9.29 -9.19
C ILE A 296 -4.78 9.80 -10.56
N SER A 297 -3.83 10.38 -11.30
CA SER A 297 -4.02 10.81 -12.69
C SER A 297 -3.30 9.92 -13.69
N GLU A 298 -2.29 9.17 -13.25
CA GLU A 298 -1.43 8.31 -14.07
C GLU A 298 -0.82 7.22 -13.20
N GLY A 299 -0.72 6.01 -13.73
CA GLY A 299 -0.05 4.87 -13.08
C GLY A 299 0.94 4.23 -14.03
N ASP A 300 2.16 3.97 -13.57
CA ASP A 300 3.20 3.35 -14.39
C ASP A 300 3.71 2.07 -13.76
N VAL A 301 4.12 1.16 -14.62
CA VAL A 301 4.81 -0.08 -14.28
C VAL A 301 6.03 -0.21 -15.18
N VAL A 302 7.20 -0.44 -14.57
CA VAL A 302 8.41 -0.82 -15.30
C VAL A 302 8.92 -2.15 -14.76
N ILE A 303 9.09 -3.13 -15.65
CA ILE A 303 9.71 -4.41 -15.33
C ILE A 303 11.20 -4.37 -15.62
N ALA A 304 12.00 -4.79 -14.66
CA ALA A 304 13.47 -4.75 -14.75
C ALA A 304 14.00 -5.72 -15.83
N ASN A 305 15.10 -5.33 -16.48
CA ASN A 305 15.91 -6.21 -17.31
C ASN A 305 16.87 -7.07 -16.46
N GLY A 306 17.55 -8.02 -17.12
CA GLY A 306 18.69 -8.74 -16.52
C GLY A 306 18.36 -10.00 -15.70
N PHE A 307 17.08 -10.32 -15.51
CA PHE A 307 16.65 -11.56 -14.81
C PHE A 307 16.51 -12.78 -15.72
N GLY A 308 16.68 -12.64 -17.04
CA GLY A 308 16.47 -13.71 -18.02
C GLY A 308 17.22 -15.02 -17.79
N ALA A 309 18.41 -14.95 -17.19
CA ALA A 309 19.21 -16.14 -16.86
C ALA A 309 18.85 -16.77 -15.50
N CYS A 310 17.92 -16.17 -14.76
CA CYS A 310 17.55 -16.61 -13.42
C CYS A 310 16.52 -17.74 -13.48
N PRO A 311 16.70 -18.81 -12.69
CA PRO A 311 15.86 -20.01 -12.80
C PRO A 311 14.39 -19.77 -12.41
N PHE A 312 14.10 -18.70 -11.67
CA PHE A 312 12.73 -18.31 -11.30
C PHE A 312 12.05 -17.44 -12.36
N TRP A 313 12.79 -16.89 -13.33
CA TRP A 313 12.23 -15.99 -14.33
C TRP A 313 11.58 -16.80 -15.46
N ASN A 314 10.26 -16.90 -15.40
CA ASN A 314 9.43 -17.64 -16.35
C ASN A 314 8.08 -16.91 -16.53
N ILE A 315 7.21 -17.41 -17.42
CA ILE A 315 5.95 -16.74 -17.76
C ILE A 315 5.08 -16.47 -16.52
N PRO A 316 4.77 -17.45 -15.66
CA PRO A 316 4.06 -17.19 -14.40
C PRO A 316 4.78 -16.23 -13.45
N GLY A 317 6.11 -16.27 -13.39
CA GLY A 317 6.89 -15.33 -12.57
C GLY A 317 6.77 -13.89 -13.06
N LEU A 318 6.84 -13.66 -14.38
CA LEU A 318 6.60 -12.35 -14.97
C LEU A 318 5.17 -11.86 -14.69
N ALA A 319 4.17 -12.73 -14.86
CA ALA A 319 2.78 -12.38 -14.60
C ALA A 319 2.51 -12.03 -13.13
N GLU A 320 3.16 -12.71 -12.18
CA GLU A 320 3.10 -12.37 -10.76
C GLU A 320 3.66 -10.96 -10.51
N VAL A 321 4.86 -10.66 -11.03
CA VAL A 321 5.50 -9.35 -10.84
C VAL A 321 4.68 -8.24 -11.48
N VAL A 322 4.20 -8.42 -12.73
CA VAL A 322 3.36 -7.40 -13.38
C VAL A 322 2.07 -7.15 -12.58
N THR A 323 1.46 -8.20 -12.02
CA THR A 323 0.24 -8.07 -11.19
C THR A 323 0.51 -7.29 -9.91
N HIS A 324 1.66 -7.54 -9.29
CA HIS A 324 2.14 -6.81 -8.11
C HIS A 324 2.37 -5.33 -8.41
N GLU A 325 3.17 -5.01 -9.42
CA GLU A 325 3.46 -3.61 -9.76
C GLU A 325 2.21 -2.85 -10.22
N LEU A 326 1.28 -3.52 -10.90
CA LEU A 326 0.00 -2.93 -11.27
C LEU A 326 -0.86 -2.61 -10.03
N GLY A 327 -0.73 -3.39 -8.95
CA GLY A 327 -1.34 -3.08 -7.65
C GLY A 327 -0.88 -1.72 -7.11
N HIS A 328 0.41 -1.40 -7.22
CA HIS A 328 0.93 -0.07 -6.90
C HIS A 328 0.38 1.03 -7.81
N ALA A 329 0.29 0.76 -9.11
CA ALA A 329 -0.28 1.70 -10.09
C ALA A 329 -1.78 1.96 -9.90
N ILE A 330 -2.47 1.15 -9.09
CA ILE A 330 -3.85 1.37 -8.64
C ILE A 330 -3.93 1.82 -7.17
N GLY A 331 -2.81 2.22 -6.56
CA GLY A 331 -2.77 2.84 -5.23
C GLY A 331 -2.69 1.88 -4.05
N LEU A 332 -2.44 0.59 -4.27
CA LEU A 332 -2.21 -0.36 -3.18
C LEU A 332 -0.74 -0.30 -2.74
N ALA A 333 -0.53 -0.28 -1.43
CA ALA A 333 0.79 -0.55 -0.85
C ALA A 333 1.03 -2.07 -0.80
N HIS A 334 2.22 -2.47 -0.40
CA HIS A 334 2.47 -3.87 -0.11
C HIS A 334 1.51 -4.37 0.99
N SER A 335 1.05 -5.62 0.87
CA SER A 335 0.16 -6.25 1.86
C SER A 335 0.81 -6.27 3.23
N SER A 336 2.07 -6.67 3.24
CA SER A 336 3.00 -6.60 4.34
C SER A 336 4.36 -6.54 3.73
N ASP A 337 5.21 -5.80 4.41
CA ASP A 337 6.60 -5.84 4.13
C ASP A 337 7.40 -6.56 5.24
N ASP A 338 6.70 -6.96 6.33
CA ASP A 338 7.26 -7.78 7.39
C ASP A 338 7.57 -9.14 6.78
N PRO A 339 8.83 -9.51 6.77
CA PRO A 339 9.17 -10.65 6.00
C PRO A 339 8.95 -11.95 6.82
N ALA A 340 8.72 -11.79 8.13
CA ALA A 340 8.21 -12.79 9.06
C ALA A 340 6.71 -12.58 9.35
N GLU A 341 5.97 -11.97 8.42
CA GLU A 341 4.53 -11.78 8.50
C GLU A 341 3.86 -13.08 8.96
N ARG A 342 3.14 -12.97 10.07
CA ARG A 342 2.49 -14.11 10.73
C ARG A 342 1.05 -14.24 10.29
N ASP A 343 0.47 -13.18 9.74
CA ASP A 343 -0.81 -13.23 9.08
C ASP A 343 -0.66 -13.98 7.75
N PRO A 344 -1.19 -15.20 7.63
CA PRO A 344 -1.05 -15.99 6.41
C PRO A 344 -1.74 -15.32 5.21
N LEU A 345 -2.72 -14.44 5.41
CA LEU A 345 -3.40 -13.74 4.31
C LEU A 345 -2.48 -12.68 3.70
N ARG A 346 -1.82 -11.88 4.55
CA ARG A 346 -0.89 -10.84 4.11
C ARG A 346 0.40 -11.43 3.53
N ALA A 347 0.88 -12.53 4.10
CA ALA A 347 2.10 -13.22 3.65
C ALA A 347 1.90 -14.00 2.34
N ASP A 348 0.70 -14.49 2.04
CA ASP A 348 0.39 -15.15 0.76
C ASP A 348 0.04 -14.14 -0.34
N ALA A 349 -0.32 -12.90 -0.01
CA ALA A 349 -0.81 -11.90 -0.95
C ALA A 349 0.13 -11.67 -2.15
N THR A 350 -0.42 -11.42 -3.34
CA THR A 350 0.37 -11.01 -4.50
C THR A 350 1.02 -9.64 -4.27
N MET A 351 0.39 -8.75 -3.48
CA MET A 351 0.97 -7.50 -3.00
C MET A 351 2.00 -7.67 -1.89
N TYR A 352 2.34 -8.88 -1.47
CA TYR A 352 3.49 -9.06 -0.58
C TYR A 352 4.75 -8.60 -1.32
N TYR A 353 5.58 -7.79 -0.69
CA TYR A 353 6.76 -7.16 -1.31
C TYR A 353 7.77 -8.14 -1.96
N ARG A 354 7.59 -9.44 -1.77
CA ARG A 354 8.32 -10.51 -2.44
C ARG A 354 7.47 -11.28 -3.41
N ALA A 355 7.99 -11.40 -4.62
CA ALA A 355 7.59 -12.46 -5.51
C ALA A 355 7.84 -13.84 -4.87
N HIS A 356 6.82 -14.68 -4.95
CA HIS A 356 6.78 -16.04 -4.44
C HIS A 356 7.39 -17.01 -5.45
N PHE A 357 7.17 -16.75 -6.75
CA PHE A 357 7.57 -17.63 -7.84
C PHE A 357 7.07 -19.07 -7.67
N ASP A 358 5.85 -19.22 -7.14
CA ASP A 358 5.17 -20.49 -6.87
C ASP A 358 4.19 -20.88 -8.00
N TYR A 359 4.39 -20.30 -9.18
CA TYR A 359 3.53 -20.46 -10.37
C TYR A 359 2.12 -19.89 -10.25
N ARG A 360 1.87 -18.95 -9.32
CA ARG A 360 0.58 -18.27 -9.20
C ARG A 360 0.16 -17.46 -10.43
N GLY A 361 1.12 -16.93 -11.18
CA GLY A 361 0.83 -16.06 -12.31
C GLY A 361 0.08 -14.78 -11.90
N ALA A 362 -0.76 -14.28 -12.80
CA ALA A 362 -1.61 -13.12 -12.55
C ALA A 362 -2.85 -13.50 -11.71
N ALA A 363 -2.65 -13.72 -10.42
CA ALA A 363 -3.72 -14.13 -9.50
C ALA A 363 -3.76 -13.21 -8.27
N LEU A 364 -4.97 -12.84 -7.85
CA LEU A 364 -5.20 -12.19 -6.56
C LEU A 364 -5.39 -13.22 -5.45
N ARG A 365 -4.96 -12.90 -4.24
CA ARG A 365 -5.26 -13.62 -3.00
C ARG A 365 -6.28 -12.86 -2.17
N ASP A 366 -6.60 -13.40 -0.99
CA ASP A 366 -7.67 -12.88 -0.14
C ASP A 366 -7.38 -11.46 0.35
N ASP A 367 -6.13 -11.15 0.75
CA ASP A 367 -5.75 -9.80 1.17
C ASP A 367 -5.79 -8.81 0.00
N ASP A 368 -5.30 -9.19 -1.19
CA ASP A 368 -5.37 -8.36 -2.40
C ASP A 368 -6.82 -8.02 -2.78
N ARG A 369 -7.72 -9.02 -2.73
CA ARG A 369 -9.16 -8.84 -2.96
C ARG A 369 -9.78 -7.91 -1.93
N ALA A 370 -9.47 -8.09 -0.64
CA ALA A 370 -9.98 -7.23 0.42
C ALA A 370 -9.52 -5.78 0.22
N ALA A 371 -8.25 -5.58 -0.16
CA ALA A 371 -7.67 -4.27 -0.38
C ALA A 371 -8.31 -3.54 -1.58
N VAL A 372 -8.40 -4.20 -2.75
CA VAL A 372 -9.01 -3.57 -3.94
C VAL A 372 -10.50 -3.31 -3.74
N CYS A 373 -11.23 -4.16 -3.01
CA CYS A 373 -12.65 -3.95 -2.73
C CYS A 373 -12.89 -2.86 -1.67
N ALA A 374 -11.95 -2.64 -0.76
CA ALA A 374 -12.00 -1.49 0.15
C ALA A 374 -11.70 -0.18 -0.58
N LEU A 375 -10.77 -0.18 -1.53
CA LEU A 375 -10.31 1.02 -2.24
C LEU A 375 -11.26 1.43 -3.40
N TYR A 376 -11.86 0.44 -4.05
CA TYR A 376 -12.73 0.59 -5.22
C TYR A 376 -13.99 -0.27 -5.07
N PRO A 377 -14.85 -0.03 -4.07
CA PRO A 377 -16.03 -0.85 -3.88
C PRO A 377 -16.94 -0.80 -5.11
N ALA A 378 -17.45 -1.95 -5.56
CA ALA A 378 -18.38 -2.10 -6.68
C ALA A 378 -19.71 -1.39 -6.48
N ASN A 379 -19.98 -0.89 -5.26
CA ASN A 379 -21.25 -0.31 -4.87
C ASN A 379 -21.74 0.71 -5.90
N ARG A 380 -22.73 0.27 -6.66
CA ARG A 380 -23.85 1.12 -7.03
C ARG A 380 -24.88 0.98 -5.89
N ASP A 381 -24.96 2.02 -5.07
CA ASP A 381 -26.13 2.45 -4.27
C ASP A 381 -26.67 1.63 -3.08
N THR A 382 -25.86 0.85 -2.35
CA THR A 382 -26.27 0.50 -0.97
C THR A 382 -25.96 1.66 -0.04
N THR A 383 -26.98 2.26 0.56
CA THR A 383 -26.85 3.41 1.47
C THR A 383 -27.35 3.07 2.85
N ILE A 384 -26.74 3.68 3.87
CA ILE A 384 -27.24 3.66 5.25
C ILE A 384 -27.34 5.11 5.69
N GLU A 385 -28.50 5.52 6.20
CA GLU A 385 -28.72 6.81 6.80
C GLU A 385 -29.08 6.65 8.26
N VAL A 386 -28.32 7.28 9.15
CA VAL A 386 -28.57 7.23 10.58
C VAL A 386 -29.41 8.44 10.96
N GLN A 387 -30.61 8.17 11.45
CA GLN A 387 -31.54 9.22 11.88
C GLN A 387 -31.30 9.60 13.33
N ARG A 388 -31.05 8.60 14.19
CA ARG A 388 -30.79 8.83 15.61
C ARG A 388 -29.83 7.78 16.12
N ALA A 389 -28.87 8.21 16.93
CA ALA A 389 -28.02 7.31 17.66
C ALA A 389 -27.85 7.83 19.10
N ALA A 390 -27.94 6.94 20.07
CA ALA A 390 -27.86 7.26 21.48
C ALA A 390 -27.03 6.21 22.22
N LEU A 391 -26.12 6.71 23.06
CA LEU A 391 -25.30 5.92 23.96
C LEU A 391 -25.71 6.21 25.40
N VAL A 392 -26.21 5.20 26.09
CA VAL A 392 -26.60 5.29 27.50
C VAL A 392 -25.62 4.49 28.33
N LEU A 393 -24.79 5.21 29.08
CA LEU A 393 -23.90 4.64 30.08
C LEU A 393 -24.60 4.80 31.44
N ASP A 394 -24.99 3.69 32.06
CA ASP A 394 -25.62 3.71 33.38
C ASP A 394 -24.69 3.10 34.45
N PRO A 395 -23.99 3.94 35.22
CA PRO A 395 -23.07 3.47 36.25
C PRO A 395 -23.79 2.93 37.50
N GLN A 396 -25.13 2.99 37.58
CA GLN A 396 -25.91 2.59 38.76
C GLN A 396 -26.72 1.28 38.55
N GLU A 397 -26.78 0.72 37.33
CA GLU A 397 -27.42 -0.59 37.11
C GLU A 397 -26.54 -1.73 37.66
N ALA A 398 -27.13 -2.61 38.50
CA ALA A 398 -26.43 -3.68 39.20
C ALA A 398 -25.79 -4.74 38.28
N ASP A 399 -26.14 -4.76 37.00
CA ASP A 399 -25.59 -5.64 35.97
C ASP A 399 -24.68 -4.94 34.94
N GLY A 400 -24.41 -3.63 35.10
CA GLY A 400 -23.36 -2.90 34.37
C GLY A 400 -23.53 -2.85 32.84
N ARG A 401 -24.77 -2.91 32.31
CA ARG A 401 -24.99 -3.03 30.87
C ARG A 401 -25.26 -1.68 30.21
N ASN A 402 -24.21 -1.12 29.62
CA ASN A 402 -24.30 0.02 28.73
C ASN A 402 -25.16 -0.31 27.51
N ARG A 403 -25.87 0.70 26.98
CA ARG A 403 -26.84 0.53 25.90
C ARG A 403 -26.52 1.42 24.73
N LEU A 404 -26.53 0.83 23.55
CA LEU A 404 -26.46 1.54 22.28
C LEU A 404 -27.81 1.40 21.57
N LEU A 405 -28.39 2.52 21.17
CA LEU A 405 -29.57 2.59 20.32
C LEU A 405 -29.17 3.30 19.03
N VAL A 406 -29.44 2.68 17.88
CA VAL A 406 -29.27 3.31 16.57
C VAL A 406 -30.54 3.07 15.76
N THR A 407 -31.11 4.13 15.20
CA THR A 407 -32.23 4.05 14.27
C THR A 407 -31.85 4.75 12.98
N GLY A 408 -32.36 4.23 11.88
CA GLY A 408 -32.06 4.75 10.57
C GLY A 408 -32.76 3.99 9.46
N THR A 409 -32.33 4.27 8.24
CA THR A 409 -32.76 3.55 7.06
C THR A 409 -31.55 2.97 6.36
N PHE A 410 -31.75 1.87 5.64
CA PHE A 410 -30.81 1.45 4.61
C PHE A 410 -31.57 1.15 3.33
N ARG A 411 -30.92 1.43 2.21
CA ARG A 411 -31.42 1.07 0.88
C ARG A 411 -30.49 0.04 0.27
N VAL A 412 -31.07 -1.00 -0.28
CA VAL A 412 -30.38 -2.07 -1.00
C VAL A 412 -30.60 -1.85 -2.47
N HIS A 413 -29.55 -1.54 -3.20
CA HIS A 413 -29.69 -1.30 -4.63
C HIS A 413 -29.78 -2.59 -5.46
N ASP A 414 -29.19 -3.69 -4.97
CA ASP A 414 -29.40 -5.00 -5.61
C ASP A 414 -30.89 -5.37 -5.54
N PRO A 415 -31.62 -5.41 -6.67
CA PRO A 415 -33.04 -5.74 -6.68
C PRO A 415 -33.30 -7.24 -6.44
N ALA A 416 -32.28 -8.09 -6.53
CA ALA A 416 -32.40 -9.52 -6.25
C ALA A 416 -32.30 -9.83 -4.75
N TRP A 417 -31.59 -8.97 -3.99
CA TRP A 417 -31.40 -9.15 -2.56
C TRP A 417 -32.72 -9.06 -1.79
N GLN A 418 -32.91 -10.02 -0.88
CA GLN A 418 -34.05 -10.10 -0.01
C GLN A 418 -33.60 -10.43 1.40
N VAL A 419 -33.99 -9.59 2.37
CA VAL A 419 -33.74 -9.82 3.81
C VAL A 419 -34.17 -11.22 4.30
N ALA A 420 -35.13 -11.80 3.60
CA ALA A 420 -35.70 -13.10 3.87
C ALA A 420 -34.86 -14.29 3.37
N LEU A 421 -33.91 -14.07 2.47
CA LEU A 421 -33.20 -15.13 1.74
C LEU A 421 -31.69 -14.96 1.76
N ASP A 422 -31.22 -13.73 1.96
CA ASP A 422 -29.80 -13.39 1.85
C ASP A 422 -29.16 -13.10 3.22
N PRO A 423 -27.86 -13.38 3.36
CA PRO A 423 -27.13 -13.05 4.58
C PRO A 423 -27.08 -11.54 4.80
N PHE A 424 -27.14 -11.17 6.06
CA PHE A 424 -27.14 -9.78 6.51
C PHE A 424 -26.15 -9.64 7.65
N PHE A 425 -25.17 -8.77 7.47
CA PHE A 425 -24.19 -8.46 8.49
C PHE A 425 -24.35 -7.02 8.95
N PHE A 426 -24.30 -6.79 10.27
CA PHE A 426 -24.39 -5.46 10.85
C PHE A 426 -23.39 -5.34 11.99
N SER A 427 -22.53 -4.33 11.95
CA SER A 427 -21.53 -4.12 12.98
C SER A 427 -21.41 -2.66 13.38
N VAL A 428 -21.07 -2.46 14.66
CA VAL A 428 -20.69 -1.14 15.20
C VAL A 428 -19.31 -1.29 15.83
N ARG A 429 -18.38 -0.43 15.45
CA ARG A 429 -16.98 -0.47 15.91
C ARG A 429 -16.52 0.87 16.49
N ASP A 430 -15.56 0.83 17.40
CA ASP A 430 -14.70 1.97 17.76
C ASP A 430 -13.27 1.62 17.36
N GLY A 431 -12.78 2.23 16.27
CA GLY A 431 -11.53 1.81 15.63
C GLY A 431 -11.56 0.33 15.25
N ALA A 432 -10.60 -0.44 15.78
CA ALA A 432 -10.51 -1.89 15.55
C ALA A 432 -11.43 -2.73 16.46
N THR A 433 -12.07 -2.13 17.46
CA THR A 433 -12.83 -2.86 18.48
C THR A 433 -14.30 -2.99 18.07
N PHE A 434 -14.82 -4.22 18.05
CA PHE A 434 -16.25 -4.46 17.86
C PHE A 434 -17.04 -4.20 19.14
N LEU A 435 -18.12 -3.43 19.00
CA LEU A 435 -19.12 -3.19 20.05
C LEU A 435 -20.40 -3.98 19.77
N VAL A 436 -20.75 -4.07 18.49
CA VAL A 436 -21.83 -4.88 17.97
C VAL A 436 -21.29 -5.67 16.79
N ASP A 437 -21.61 -6.95 16.81
CA ASP A 437 -21.31 -7.89 15.74
C ASP A 437 -22.53 -8.79 15.56
N ALA A 438 -23.25 -8.60 14.46
CA ALA A 438 -24.49 -9.28 14.14
C ALA A 438 -24.40 -9.88 12.74
N ASP A 439 -23.91 -11.11 12.69
CA ASP A 439 -24.00 -12.01 11.53
C ASP A 439 -25.37 -12.71 11.57
N ILE A 440 -26.29 -12.25 10.72
CA ILE A 440 -27.69 -12.67 10.72
C ILE A 440 -27.95 -13.53 9.49
N ARG A 441 -28.33 -14.79 9.72
CA ARG A 441 -28.73 -15.68 8.64
C ARG A 441 -30.23 -15.52 8.36
N PRO A 442 -30.68 -15.79 7.13
CA PRO A 442 -32.09 -15.65 6.72
C PRO A 442 -33.10 -16.37 7.64
N GLN A 443 -32.71 -17.52 8.20
CA GLN A 443 -33.52 -18.33 9.11
C GLN A 443 -33.61 -17.77 10.53
N ASP A 444 -32.74 -16.85 10.92
CA ASP A 444 -32.69 -16.31 12.28
C ASP A 444 -33.72 -15.19 12.50
N TRP A 445 -34.37 -14.73 11.42
CA TRP A 445 -35.40 -13.70 11.47
C TRP A 445 -36.74 -14.23 11.99
N LEU A 446 -37.25 -13.60 13.05
CA LEU A 446 -38.66 -13.68 13.41
C LEU A 446 -39.46 -12.71 12.54
N ARG A 447 -40.39 -13.25 11.75
CA ARG A 447 -41.18 -12.47 10.78
C ARG A 447 -42.61 -12.27 11.27
N ASN A 448 -43.18 -11.11 11.01
CA ASN A 448 -44.61 -10.92 11.20
C ASN A 448 -45.42 -11.65 10.11
N VAL A 449 -46.73 -11.81 10.34
CA VAL A 449 -47.65 -12.47 9.40
C VAL A 449 -47.69 -11.80 8.02
N ARG A 450 -47.45 -10.47 7.96
CA ARG A 450 -47.42 -9.70 6.70
C ARG A 450 -46.08 -9.80 5.96
N GLY A 451 -45.06 -10.42 6.54
CA GLY A 451 -43.74 -10.62 5.93
C GLY A 451 -42.91 -9.34 5.72
N ASN A 452 -43.27 -8.22 6.33
CA ASN A 452 -42.60 -6.92 6.14
C ASN A 452 -41.92 -6.40 7.41
N ARG A 453 -42.02 -7.11 8.54
CA ARG A 453 -41.29 -6.80 9.77
C ARG A 453 -40.47 -8.00 10.19
N PHE A 454 -39.22 -7.74 10.49
CA PHE A 454 -38.24 -8.74 10.86
C PHE A 454 -37.64 -8.35 12.20
N ARG A 455 -37.58 -9.29 13.13
CA ARG A 455 -36.90 -9.11 14.40
C ARG A 455 -35.84 -10.19 14.54
N TRP A 456 -34.62 -9.78 14.78
CA TRP A 456 -33.54 -10.65 15.17
C TRP A 456 -33.10 -10.30 16.58
N ARG A 457 -32.80 -11.33 17.37
CA ARG A 457 -32.28 -11.16 18.73
C ARG A 457 -31.31 -12.29 19.02
N ALA A 458 -30.08 -11.93 19.35
CA ALA A 458 -29.08 -12.89 19.80
C ALA A 458 -28.39 -12.43 21.08
N ARG A 459 -27.88 -13.42 21.81
CA ARG A 459 -26.83 -13.20 22.80
C ARG A 459 -25.49 -13.47 22.11
N THR A 460 -24.76 -12.41 21.82
CA THR A 460 -23.43 -12.47 21.21
C THR A 460 -22.36 -12.57 22.29
N ALA A 461 -21.10 -12.83 21.90
CA ALA A 461 -19.96 -12.76 22.83
C ALA A 461 -19.83 -11.37 23.49
N LEU A 462 -20.33 -10.33 22.82
CA LEU A 462 -20.27 -8.95 23.25
C LEU A 462 -21.49 -8.52 24.06
N GLY A 463 -22.62 -9.23 24.05
CA GLY A 463 -23.80 -8.83 24.81
C GLY A 463 -25.11 -9.33 24.24
N VAL A 464 -26.19 -8.58 24.46
CA VAL A 464 -27.49 -8.86 23.83
C VAL A 464 -27.75 -7.83 22.77
N VAL A 465 -28.00 -8.29 21.54
CA VAL A 465 -28.32 -7.43 20.40
C VAL A 465 -29.72 -7.75 19.92
N VAL A 466 -30.51 -6.72 19.65
CA VAL A 466 -31.81 -6.80 19.00
C VAL A 466 -31.75 -5.89 17.78
N LEU A 467 -32.11 -6.43 16.62
CA LEU A 467 -32.29 -5.67 15.41
C LEU A 467 -33.72 -5.85 14.92
N ASP A 468 -34.44 -4.74 14.82
CA ASP A 468 -35.77 -4.69 14.20
C ASP A 468 -35.66 -4.03 12.84
N LEU A 469 -36.23 -4.66 11.82
CA LEU A 469 -36.34 -4.14 10.47
C LEU A 469 -37.80 -4.01 10.07
N VAL A 470 -38.13 -2.91 9.40
CA VAL A 470 -39.41 -2.69 8.71
C VAL A 470 -39.10 -2.42 7.25
N GLN A 471 -39.55 -3.31 6.37
CA GLN A 471 -39.46 -3.09 4.93
C GLN A 471 -40.49 -2.04 4.52
N LEU A 472 -40.01 -0.90 4.03
CA LEU A 472 -40.83 0.23 3.58
C LEU A 472 -41.24 0.08 2.12
N ASP A 473 -40.29 -0.36 1.29
CA ASP A 473 -40.45 -0.71 -0.12
C ASP A 473 -39.50 -1.90 -0.46
N PRO A 474 -39.51 -2.46 -1.68
CA PRO A 474 -38.69 -3.63 -2.01
C PRO A 474 -37.20 -3.49 -1.66
N GLN A 475 -36.67 -2.26 -1.69
CA GLN A 475 -35.26 -1.95 -1.54
C GLN A 475 -34.94 -1.14 -0.28
N THR A 476 -35.91 -0.46 0.33
CA THR A 476 -35.69 0.40 1.51
C THR A 476 -36.22 -0.23 2.79
N TYR A 477 -35.38 -0.23 3.82
CA TYR A 477 -35.66 -0.78 5.14
C TYR A 477 -35.39 0.26 6.21
N GLU A 478 -36.33 0.43 7.14
CA GLU A 478 -36.08 1.12 8.40
C GLU A 478 -35.52 0.12 9.40
N PHE A 479 -34.50 0.53 10.16
CA PHE A 479 -33.89 -0.31 11.18
C PHE A 479 -33.89 0.35 12.55
N THR A 480 -34.01 -0.48 13.59
CA THR A 480 -33.76 -0.12 14.98
C THR A 480 -32.84 -1.18 15.59
N LEU A 481 -31.61 -0.77 15.88
CA LEU A 481 -30.61 -1.57 16.57
C LEU A 481 -30.57 -1.19 18.05
N VAL A 482 -30.71 -2.18 18.92
CA VAL A 482 -30.50 -2.04 20.36
C VAL A 482 -29.46 -3.07 20.80
N ALA A 483 -28.33 -2.60 21.29
CA ALA A 483 -27.32 -3.45 21.89
C ALA A 483 -27.16 -3.14 23.38
N ARG A 484 -26.96 -4.20 24.18
CA ARG A 484 -26.64 -4.11 25.61
C ARG A 484 -25.38 -4.91 25.89
N SER A 485 -24.32 -4.22 26.31
CA SER A 485 -23.00 -4.80 26.49
C SER A 485 -22.23 -4.03 27.57
N ALA A 486 -21.37 -4.73 28.31
CA ALA A 486 -20.38 -4.07 29.18
C ALA A 486 -19.21 -3.47 28.38
N SER A 487 -18.95 -3.97 27.16
CA SER A 487 -17.90 -3.49 26.25
C SER A 487 -18.29 -2.19 25.51
N ILE A 488 -19.56 -1.77 25.60
CA ILE A 488 -19.99 -0.49 25.04
C ILE A 488 -19.50 0.61 25.98
N GLU A 489 -18.49 1.37 25.54
CA GLU A 489 -17.91 2.49 26.30
C GLU A 489 -18.01 3.80 25.52
N ALA A 490 -17.62 4.92 26.13
CA ALA A 490 -17.47 6.17 25.40
C ALA A 490 -16.29 6.07 24.42
N SER A 491 -16.51 6.44 23.15
CA SER A 491 -15.46 6.38 22.13
C SER A 491 -14.30 7.32 22.48
N GLN A 492 -13.08 6.80 22.41
CA GLN A 492 -11.86 7.60 22.56
C GLN A 492 -11.58 8.45 21.32
N SER A 493 -12.03 7.98 20.15
CA SER A 493 -11.88 8.63 18.85
C SER A 493 -12.92 9.73 18.60
N GLY A 494 -13.98 9.79 19.42
CA GLY A 494 -15.07 10.76 19.29
C GLY A 494 -16.17 10.37 18.30
N SER A 495 -16.03 9.21 17.64
CA SER A 495 -17.04 8.63 16.75
C SER A 495 -17.00 7.10 16.81
N PHE A 496 -18.07 6.47 16.34
CA PHE A 496 -18.12 5.03 16.08
C PHE A 496 -18.33 4.81 14.58
N THR A 497 -18.05 3.61 14.10
CA THR A 497 -18.29 3.23 12.71
C THR A 497 -19.41 2.22 12.66
N LEU A 498 -20.45 2.51 11.90
CA LEU A 498 -21.54 1.58 11.60
C LEU A 498 -21.33 1.01 10.20
N SER A 499 -21.37 -0.31 10.07
CA SER A 499 -21.31 -0.99 8.78
C SER A 499 -22.46 -1.98 8.63
N ALA A 500 -23.10 -2.01 7.46
CA ALA A 500 -24.01 -3.07 7.07
C ALA A 500 -23.55 -3.70 5.75
N THR A 501 -23.54 -5.03 5.70
CA THR A 501 -23.23 -5.81 4.50
C THR A 501 -24.42 -6.66 4.12
N LEU A 502 -24.87 -6.54 2.88
CA LEU A 502 -26.12 -7.06 2.34
C LEU A 502 -25.75 -7.89 1.10
N GLY A 503 -25.58 -9.20 1.28
CA GLY A 503 -24.93 -10.03 0.25
C GLY A 503 -23.51 -9.53 -0.04
N ASP A 504 -23.24 -9.15 -1.29
CA ASP A 504 -21.92 -8.62 -1.73
C ASP A 504 -21.77 -7.10 -1.58
N ALA A 505 -22.85 -6.38 -1.24
CA ALA A 505 -22.84 -4.93 -1.07
C ALA A 505 -22.53 -4.54 0.38
N SER A 506 -21.76 -3.47 0.61
CA SER A 506 -21.42 -3.01 1.97
C SER A 506 -21.47 -1.50 2.08
N ALA A 507 -22.14 -0.98 3.09
CA ALA A 507 -22.19 0.46 3.37
C ALA A 507 -21.65 0.73 4.77
N THR A 508 -20.91 1.83 4.91
CA THR A 508 -20.30 2.24 6.18
C THR A 508 -20.52 3.73 6.42
N VAL A 509 -20.95 4.08 7.64
CA VAL A 509 -21.21 5.48 8.03
C VAL A 509 -20.67 5.79 9.44
N PRO A 510 -20.13 7.00 9.65
CA PRO A 510 -19.72 7.45 10.97
C PRO A 510 -20.93 7.76 11.86
N LEU A 511 -20.86 7.35 13.12
CA LEU A 511 -21.79 7.64 14.20
C LEU A 511 -21.16 8.61 15.19
N TYR A 512 -21.63 9.85 15.21
CA TYR A 512 -21.19 10.84 16.18
C TYR A 512 -22.09 10.80 17.41
N LEU A 513 -21.59 10.20 18.50
CA LEU A 513 -22.31 10.11 19.77
C LEU A 513 -21.73 11.10 20.79
N ARG A 514 -22.60 11.88 21.44
CA ARG A 514 -22.15 12.77 22.52
C ARG A 514 -21.80 11.95 23.77
N PRO A 515 -20.60 12.10 24.35
CA PRO A 515 -20.30 11.52 25.66
C PRO A 515 -21.34 12.01 26.68
N ARG A 516 -22.11 11.10 27.30
CA ARG A 516 -23.21 11.37 28.26
C ARG A 516 -24.54 11.88 27.68
N GLY A 517 -24.78 11.75 26.38
CA GLY A 517 -26.06 12.15 25.78
C GLY A 517 -27.25 11.27 26.19
N ARG A 518 -27.98 11.64 27.24
CA ARG A 518 -29.34 11.14 27.48
C ARG A 518 -30.29 11.79 26.47
N ALA A 519 -30.63 11.09 25.39
CA ALA A 519 -31.81 11.43 24.60
C ALA A 519 -33.04 10.88 25.34
N LEU A 520 -33.69 11.73 26.13
CA LEU A 520 -35.00 11.48 26.72
C LEU A 520 -36.05 11.42 25.60
N LEU A 521 -36.80 10.33 25.56
CA LEU A 521 -38.04 10.17 24.80
C LEU A 521 -39.18 10.90 25.51
N PHE A 522 -40.00 11.64 24.76
CA PHE A 522 -41.38 12.02 25.13
C PHE A 522 -42.18 12.42 23.88
N PRO A 523 -43.51 12.20 23.86
CA PRO A 523 -44.25 10.95 24.03
C PRO A 523 -44.31 10.10 22.74
#